data_AF-A0A9D6DQI0-F1
#
_entry.id   AF-A0A9D6DQI0-F1
#
_cell.length_a   1.000
_cell.length_b   1.000
_cell.length_c   1.000
_cell.angle_alpha   90.00
_cell.angle_beta   90.00
_cell.angle_gamma   90.00
#
_symmetry.space_group_name_H-M   'P 1'
#
loop_
_entity.id
_entity.type
_entity.pdbx_description
1 polymer ?
#
loop_
_entity_poly.entity_id
_entity_poly.type
_entity_poly.pdbx_seq_one_letter_code
_entity_poly.pdbx_strand_id
1 'polypeptide(L)'
;MKKWNLILSVMLAIALIFFGLTLISLNSVQKDTGELGGEIGRLNEELKSINTKLAKLEVKDFDSAKIYAETKKAVVMIGGGAGFLYIKNTQVITAFHVIAELLSDKTVEVFPNDGVHILIRGKIKFVKVDWDLAVIELEEPIDAAPLMPADVINLTGGERVLAIGNPEGLKNSLSAGVISGLAIRRSSPSGPLISTDLSLDRGSSGGPLINKNGEVIGVISKSLWNLTFGFAIPIDKVDQLIAEGGAP
;
A
#
# COMPACT_ATOMS: atom_id res chain seq x y z
N MET A 1 -45.74 26.58 82.79
CA MET A 1 -45.21 25.32 82.24
C MET A 1 -45.93 24.86 80.96
N LYS A 2 -47.27 24.76 80.89
CA LYS A 2 -47.99 24.23 79.71
C LYS A 2 -47.79 24.97 78.36
N LYS A 3 -47.67 26.30 78.34
CA LYS A 3 -47.49 27.09 77.09
C LYS A 3 -46.14 26.87 76.39
N TRP A 4 -45.06 26.65 77.16
CA TRP A 4 -43.72 26.41 76.62
C TRP A 4 -43.59 25.03 75.96
N ASN A 5 -44.26 24.02 76.51
CA ASN A 5 -44.29 22.68 75.90
C ASN A 5 -45.00 22.68 74.54
N LEU A 6 -46.04 23.51 74.37
CA LEU A 6 -46.74 23.65 73.09
C LEU A 6 -45.84 24.29 72.02
N ILE A 7 -45.14 25.38 72.34
CA ILE A 7 -44.22 26.05 71.41
C ILE A 7 -43.09 25.10 70.99
N LEU A 8 -42.50 24.39 71.96
CA LEU A 8 -41.44 23.41 71.69
C LEU A 8 -41.94 22.28 70.78
N SER A 9 -43.17 21.79 70.99
CA SER A 9 -43.76 20.74 70.15
C SER A 9 -44.04 21.19 68.71
N VAL A 10 -44.45 22.45 68.52
CA VAL A 10 -44.68 23.04 67.19
C VAL A 10 -43.36 23.26 66.45
N MET A 11 -42.33 23.78 67.15
CA MET A 11 -41.00 23.94 66.55
C MET A 11 -40.40 22.60 66.15
N LEU A 12 -40.56 21.56 66.98
CA LEU A 12 -40.12 20.21 66.65
C LEU A 12 -40.85 19.65 65.42
N ALA A 13 -42.17 19.86 65.32
CA ALA A 13 -42.95 19.43 64.17
C ALA A 13 -42.50 20.12 62.87
N ILE A 14 -42.25 21.43 62.90
CA ILE A 14 -41.71 22.17 61.74
C ILE A 14 -40.32 21.67 61.37
N ALA A 15 -39.45 21.43 62.35
CA ALA A 15 -38.11 20.90 62.13
C ALA A 15 -38.16 19.50 61.49
N LEU A 16 -39.08 18.63 61.92
CA LEU A 16 -39.28 17.31 61.33
C LEU A 16 -39.81 17.37 59.90
N ILE A 17 -40.72 18.30 59.60
CA ILE A 17 -41.22 18.52 58.23
C ILE A 17 -40.08 19.02 57.33
N PHE A 18 -39.30 20.00 57.78
CA PHE A 18 -38.17 20.53 57.03
C PHE A 18 -37.12 19.44 56.80
N PHE A 19 -36.81 18.63 57.82
CA PHE A 19 -35.91 17.50 57.71
C PHE A 19 -36.42 16.47 56.69
N GLY A 20 -37.71 16.13 56.73
CA GLY A 20 -38.35 15.25 55.74
C GLY A 20 -38.22 15.76 54.31
N LEU A 21 -38.47 17.05 54.08
CA LEU A 21 -38.31 17.68 52.75
C LEU A 21 -36.86 17.66 52.29
N THR A 22 -35.90 17.93 53.19
CA THR A 22 -34.47 17.83 52.85
C THR A 22 -34.05 16.40 52.49
N LEU A 23 -34.58 15.38 53.18
CA LEU A 23 -34.31 13.98 52.86
C LEU A 23 -34.88 13.59 51.49
N ILE A 24 -36.09 14.03 51.16
CA ILE A 24 -36.71 13.78 49.84
C ILE A 24 -35.85 14.42 48.74
N SER A 25 -35.43 15.68 48.92
CA SER A 25 -34.56 16.37 47.98
C SER A 25 -33.18 15.72 47.86
N LEU A 26 -32.62 15.19 48.95
CA LEU A 26 -31.33 14.49 48.92
C LEU A 26 -31.45 13.18 48.15
N ASN A 27 -32.54 12.45 48.35
CA ASN A 27 -32.81 11.19 47.67
C ASN A 27 -33.06 11.39 46.16
N SER A 28 -33.75 12.47 45.76
CA SER A 28 -33.92 12.78 44.34
C SER A 28 -32.60 13.10 43.66
N VAL A 29 -31.75 13.92 44.28
CA VAL A 29 -30.41 14.24 43.76
C VAL A 29 -29.53 12.98 43.67
N GLN A 30 -29.60 12.09 44.66
CA GLN A 30 -28.85 10.83 44.64
C GLN A 30 -29.32 9.90 43.51
N LYS A 31 -30.62 9.90 43.20
CA LYS A 31 -31.18 9.13 42.09
C LYS A 31 -30.71 9.68 40.73
N ASP A 32 -30.84 11.00 40.53
CA ASP A 32 -30.45 11.66 39.27
C ASP A 32 -28.94 11.50 39.01
N THR A 33 -28.11 11.62 40.05
CA THR A 33 -26.66 11.40 39.93
C THR A 33 -26.30 9.94 39.63
N GLY A 34 -27.08 8.98 40.13
CA GLY A 34 -26.93 7.56 39.79
C GLY A 34 -27.30 7.26 38.33
N GLU A 35 -28.40 7.83 37.83
CA GLU A 35 -28.83 7.69 36.43
C GLU A 35 -27.80 8.30 35.47
N LEU A 36 -27.30 9.52 35.77
CA LEU A 36 -26.23 10.16 35.02
C LEU A 36 -24.94 9.33 35.02
N GLY A 37 -24.56 8.74 36.16
CA GLY A 37 -23.40 7.85 36.24
C GLY A 37 -23.54 6.60 35.36
N GLY A 38 -24.75 6.04 35.29
CA GLY A 38 -25.08 4.92 34.40
C GLY A 38 -24.99 5.29 32.91
N GLU A 39 -25.49 6.47 32.54
CA GLU A 39 -25.45 6.97 31.16
C GLU A 39 -24.02 7.27 30.71
N ILE A 40 -23.20 7.89 31.56
CA ILE A 40 -21.76 8.10 31.32
C ILE A 40 -21.04 6.76 31.15
N GLY A 41 -21.36 5.76 31.98
CA GLY A 41 -20.80 4.41 31.86
C GLY A 41 -21.13 3.76 30.51
N ARG A 42 -22.39 3.87 30.06
CA ARG A 42 -22.82 3.33 28.76
C ARG A 42 -22.16 4.05 27.59
N LEU A 43 -22.09 5.37 27.63
CA LEU A 43 -21.40 6.18 26.61
C LEU A 43 -19.92 5.84 26.52
N ASN A 44 -19.25 5.60 27.64
CA ASN A 44 -17.84 5.18 27.65
C ASN A 44 -17.63 3.81 26.99
N GLU A 45 -18.51 2.85 27.25
CA GLU A 45 -18.46 1.53 26.58
C GLU A 45 -18.79 1.63 25.08
N GLU A 46 -19.77 2.46 24.69
CA GLU A 46 -20.06 2.75 23.28
C GLU A 46 -18.86 3.39 22.57
N LEU A 47 -18.22 4.40 23.17
CA LEU A 47 -17.01 5.02 22.64
C LEU A 47 -15.85 4.02 22.49
N LYS A 48 -15.65 3.15 23.47
CA LYS A 48 -14.63 2.09 23.41
C LYS A 48 -14.90 1.10 22.28
N SER A 49 -16.16 0.72 22.08
CA SER A 49 -16.60 -0.15 21.00
C SER A 49 -16.40 0.51 19.63
N ILE A 50 -16.76 1.79 19.49
CA ILE A 50 -16.55 2.57 18.27
C ILE A 50 -15.06 2.69 17.96
N ASN A 51 -14.21 3.04 18.94
CA ASN A 51 -12.76 3.12 18.74
C ASN A 51 -12.15 1.77 18.33
N THR A 52 -12.63 0.67 18.91
CA THR A 52 -12.19 -0.68 18.53
C THR A 52 -12.65 -1.04 17.12
N LYS A 53 -13.87 -0.66 16.73
CA LYS A 53 -14.37 -0.84 15.36
C LYS A 53 -13.62 0.03 14.36
N LEU A 54 -13.29 1.28 14.71
CA LEU A 54 -12.48 2.18 13.89
C LEU A 54 -11.07 1.64 13.70
N ALA A 55 -10.43 1.11 14.74
CA ALA A 55 -9.12 0.46 14.61
C ALA A 55 -9.18 -0.80 13.72
N LYS A 56 -10.29 -1.54 13.73
CA LYS A 56 -10.52 -2.66 12.80
C LYS A 56 -10.91 -2.22 11.39
N LEU A 57 -11.44 -1.00 11.27
CA LEU A 57 -11.75 -0.30 10.02
C LEU A 57 -10.60 0.61 9.59
N GLU A 58 -9.39 0.46 10.15
CA GLU A 58 -8.18 0.86 9.42
C GLU A 58 -8.21 0.10 8.10
N VAL A 59 -8.85 0.72 7.11
CA VAL A 59 -8.38 0.71 5.74
C VAL A 59 -6.88 0.91 5.90
N LYS A 60 -6.09 -0.13 5.62
CA LYS A 60 -4.66 0.05 5.37
C LYS A 60 -4.61 1.11 4.29
N ASP A 61 -4.48 2.37 4.71
CA ASP A 61 -4.57 3.48 3.80
C ASP A 61 -3.44 3.27 2.81
N PHE A 62 -3.80 3.36 1.54
CA PHE A 62 -2.83 3.27 0.48
C PHE A 62 -1.99 4.54 0.52
N ASP A 63 -0.98 4.54 1.39
CA ASP A 63 -0.06 5.64 1.57
C ASP A 63 0.97 5.62 0.43
N SER A 64 0.56 6.19 -0.70
CA SER A 64 1.39 6.28 -1.89
C SER A 64 2.74 6.93 -1.62
N ALA A 65 2.80 7.90 -0.70
CA ALA A 65 4.02 8.64 -0.40
C ALA A 65 5.01 7.76 0.36
N LYS A 66 4.53 7.02 1.36
CA LYS A 66 5.34 6.05 2.10
C LYS A 66 5.84 4.92 1.19
N ILE A 67 4.93 4.28 0.45
CA ILE A 67 5.30 3.18 -0.45
C ILE A 67 6.33 3.65 -1.49
N TYR A 68 6.12 4.83 -2.08
CA TYR A 68 7.09 5.43 -3.01
C TYR A 68 8.44 5.69 -2.35
N ALA A 69 8.47 6.27 -1.15
CA ALA A 69 9.71 6.55 -0.43
C ALA A 69 10.52 5.28 -0.12
N GLU A 70 9.84 4.19 0.23
CA GLU A 70 10.44 2.89 0.55
C GLU A 70 10.95 2.15 -0.69
N THR A 71 10.25 2.27 -1.83
CA THR A 71 10.50 1.44 -3.02
C THR A 71 11.34 2.12 -4.11
N LYS A 72 11.32 3.46 -4.22
CA LYS A 72 11.98 4.20 -5.32
C LYS A 72 13.49 3.97 -5.45
N LYS A 73 14.19 3.61 -4.37
CA LYS A 73 15.64 3.35 -4.42
C LYS A 73 15.97 2.04 -5.14
N ALA A 74 15.04 1.10 -5.14
CA ALA A 74 15.17 -0.18 -5.81
C ALA A 74 14.90 -0.08 -7.32
N VAL A 75 14.35 1.05 -7.80
CA VAL A 75 14.06 1.29 -9.21
C VAL A 75 15.27 1.91 -9.88
N VAL A 76 15.60 1.40 -11.06
CA VAL A 76 16.77 1.81 -11.84
C VAL A 76 16.34 2.27 -13.22
N MET A 77 17.14 3.15 -13.82
CA MET A 77 17.00 3.53 -15.23
C MET A 77 17.88 2.63 -16.08
N ILE A 78 17.33 2.18 -17.21
CA ILE A 78 17.95 1.24 -18.13
C ILE A 78 17.47 1.53 -19.54
N GLY A 79 18.41 1.81 -20.45
CA GLY A 79 18.07 2.32 -21.79
C GLY A 79 17.13 3.53 -21.71
N GLY A 80 16.06 3.51 -22.50
CA GLY A 80 14.96 4.49 -22.44
C GLY A 80 13.81 4.11 -21.49
N GLY A 81 14.02 3.13 -20.60
CA GLY A 81 13.01 2.53 -19.73
C GLY A 81 13.40 2.51 -18.25
N ALA A 82 12.78 1.59 -17.53
CA ALA A 82 13.00 1.33 -16.12
C ALA A 82 13.24 -0.16 -15.86
N GLY A 83 13.84 -0.45 -14.71
CA GLY A 83 13.94 -1.77 -14.14
C GLY A 83 13.88 -1.67 -12.63
N PHE A 84 13.93 -2.80 -11.93
CA PHE A 84 13.98 -2.79 -10.48
C PHE A 84 14.75 -3.98 -9.92
N LEU A 85 15.34 -3.78 -8.75
CA LEU A 85 15.97 -4.83 -7.95
C LEU A 85 14.90 -5.83 -7.49
N TYR A 86 15.15 -7.11 -7.71
CA TYR A 86 14.22 -8.19 -7.40
C TYR A 86 14.91 -9.28 -6.60
N ILE A 87 14.42 -9.55 -5.38
CA ILE A 87 14.95 -10.53 -4.40
C ILE A 87 16.40 -10.27 -3.95
N LYS A 88 17.32 -9.92 -4.85
CA LYS A 88 18.74 -9.63 -4.61
C LYS A 88 19.07 -8.23 -5.12
N ASN A 89 20.00 -7.57 -4.45
CA ASN A 89 20.50 -6.24 -4.82
C ASN A 89 21.45 -6.23 -6.04
N THR A 90 21.70 -7.39 -6.65
CA THR A 90 22.41 -7.55 -7.93
C THR A 90 21.49 -7.98 -9.08
N GLN A 91 20.23 -8.30 -8.81
CA GLN A 91 19.32 -8.84 -9.82
C GLN A 91 18.30 -7.77 -10.22
N VAL A 92 18.33 -7.36 -11.49
CA VAL A 92 17.40 -6.39 -12.05
C VAL A 92 16.41 -7.08 -12.99
N ILE A 93 15.14 -6.76 -12.83
CA ILE A 93 14.06 -7.15 -13.75
C ILE A 93 13.69 -5.94 -14.60
N THR A 94 13.47 -6.18 -15.89
CA THR A 94 12.97 -5.16 -16.83
C THR A 94 12.16 -5.82 -17.95
N ALA A 95 11.58 -5.00 -18.82
CA ALA A 95 10.92 -5.48 -20.02
C ALA A 95 11.94 -5.74 -21.13
N PHE A 96 11.76 -6.81 -21.90
CA PHE A 96 12.70 -7.19 -22.96
C PHE A 96 12.85 -6.10 -24.04
N HIS A 97 11.76 -5.46 -24.47
CA HIS A 97 11.86 -4.41 -25.49
C HIS A 97 12.69 -3.19 -25.04
N VAL A 98 12.90 -2.98 -23.73
CA VAL A 98 13.75 -1.89 -23.21
C VAL A 98 15.22 -2.15 -23.49
N ILE A 99 15.62 -3.42 -23.55
CA ILE A 99 17.01 -3.86 -23.75
C ILE A 99 17.26 -4.52 -25.11
N ALA A 100 16.23 -4.63 -25.96
CA ALA A 100 16.31 -5.35 -27.23
C ALA A 100 17.38 -4.78 -28.17
N GLU A 101 17.57 -3.47 -28.18
CA GLU A 101 18.61 -2.81 -28.98
C GLU A 101 20.02 -2.99 -28.41
N LEU A 102 20.14 -3.48 -27.17
CA LEU A 102 21.41 -3.67 -26.44
C LEU A 102 21.89 -5.13 -26.45
N LEU A 103 21.23 -6.01 -27.21
CA LEU A 103 21.51 -7.45 -27.22
C LEU A 103 22.85 -7.82 -27.85
N SER A 104 23.45 -6.97 -28.69
CA SER A 104 24.69 -7.28 -29.42
C SER A 104 25.87 -7.54 -28.48
N ASP A 105 25.97 -6.78 -27.39
CA ASP A 105 27.11 -6.84 -26.48
C ASP A 105 26.79 -7.62 -25.18
N LYS A 106 25.52 -8.02 -25.00
CA LYS A 106 24.95 -8.64 -23.78
C LYS A 106 25.21 -7.89 -22.47
N THR A 107 25.78 -6.70 -22.56
CA THR A 107 26.03 -5.79 -21.44
C THR A 107 25.02 -4.67 -21.49
N VAL A 108 24.50 -4.30 -20.32
CA VAL A 108 23.54 -3.22 -20.18
C VAL A 108 24.05 -2.21 -19.17
N GLU A 109 23.95 -0.94 -19.50
CA GLU A 109 24.20 0.15 -18.58
C GLU A 109 22.96 0.40 -17.73
N VAL A 110 23.14 0.28 -16.41
CA VAL A 110 22.11 0.52 -15.40
C VAL A 110 22.49 1.77 -14.65
N PHE A 111 21.54 2.69 -14.48
CA PHE A 111 21.72 3.94 -13.76
C PHE A 111 20.91 3.88 -12.46
N PRO A 112 21.56 3.57 -11.31
CA PRO A 112 20.86 3.42 -10.04
C PRO A 112 20.34 4.74 -9.48
N ASN A 113 19.50 4.59 -8.45
CA ASN A 113 18.94 5.70 -7.67
C ASN A 113 19.38 5.63 -6.18
N ASP A 114 20.48 4.95 -5.90
CA ASP A 114 21.02 4.83 -4.54
C ASP A 114 21.74 6.10 -4.05
N GLY A 115 22.08 7.01 -4.97
CA GLY A 115 22.85 8.21 -4.68
C GLY A 115 24.36 7.95 -4.57
N VAL A 116 24.80 6.74 -4.88
CA VAL A 116 26.20 6.30 -4.83
C VAL A 116 26.74 6.12 -6.24
N HIS A 117 26.02 5.34 -7.06
CA HIS A 117 26.49 4.96 -8.39
C HIS A 117 25.92 5.90 -9.45
N ILE A 118 26.79 6.36 -10.35
CA ILE A 118 26.37 7.05 -11.57
C ILE A 118 25.91 6.02 -12.62
N LEU A 119 26.61 4.89 -12.70
CA LEU A 119 26.38 3.81 -13.65
C LEU A 119 26.96 2.50 -13.10
N ILE A 120 26.26 1.40 -13.33
CA ILE A 120 26.70 0.02 -13.09
C ILE A 120 26.49 -0.77 -14.37
N ARG A 121 27.45 -1.62 -14.74
CA ARG A 121 27.26 -2.58 -15.83
C ARG A 121 26.54 -3.82 -15.32
N GLY A 122 25.63 -4.33 -16.13
CA GLY A 122 24.98 -5.61 -15.91
C GLY A 122 25.10 -6.51 -17.14
N LYS A 123 24.96 -7.81 -16.94
CA LYS A 123 24.90 -8.81 -18.01
C LYS A 123 23.49 -9.36 -18.12
N ILE A 124 23.03 -9.52 -19.35
CA ILE A 124 21.75 -10.17 -19.63
C ILE A 124 21.89 -11.64 -19.23
N LYS A 125 21.13 -12.05 -18.22
CA LYS A 125 21.18 -13.40 -17.65
C LYS A 125 20.17 -14.30 -18.32
N PHE A 126 18.93 -13.84 -18.43
CA PHE A 126 17.81 -14.58 -19.03
C PHE A 126 16.92 -13.61 -19.79
N VAL A 127 16.43 -14.02 -20.96
CA VAL A 127 15.37 -13.29 -21.68
C VAL A 127 14.23 -14.22 -22.08
N LYS A 128 13.03 -13.65 -22.18
CA LYS A 128 11.88 -14.30 -22.79
C LYS A 128 11.16 -13.28 -23.67
N VAL A 129 11.50 -13.29 -24.95
CA VAL A 129 10.99 -12.35 -25.96
C VAL A 129 9.46 -12.33 -25.98
N ASP A 130 8.85 -13.52 -26.00
CA ASP A 130 7.40 -13.66 -26.10
C ASP A 130 6.64 -13.17 -24.86
N TRP A 131 7.31 -13.10 -23.69
CA TRP A 131 6.73 -12.56 -22.46
C TRP A 131 7.10 -11.11 -22.24
N ASP A 132 7.98 -10.56 -23.08
CA ASP A 132 8.57 -9.24 -22.93
C ASP A 132 9.30 -9.05 -21.57
N LEU A 133 10.03 -10.07 -21.11
CA LEU A 133 10.78 -10.05 -19.85
C LEU A 133 12.28 -10.27 -20.03
N ALA A 134 13.07 -9.59 -19.21
CA ALA A 134 14.52 -9.79 -19.10
C ALA A 134 14.99 -9.74 -17.64
N VAL A 135 15.98 -10.58 -17.33
CA VAL A 135 16.70 -10.63 -16.06
C VAL A 135 18.14 -10.22 -16.30
N ILE A 136 18.61 -9.23 -15.55
CA ILE A 136 19.96 -8.69 -15.65
C ILE A 136 20.68 -8.94 -14.32
N GLU A 137 21.90 -9.43 -14.41
CA GLU A 137 22.79 -9.57 -13.25
C GLU A 137 23.80 -8.42 -13.28
N LEU A 138 23.80 -7.59 -12.24
CA LEU A 138 24.73 -6.49 -12.07
C LEU A 138 26.12 -7.01 -11.67
N GLU A 139 27.16 -6.32 -12.12
CA GLU A 139 28.54 -6.61 -11.71
C GLU A 139 28.82 -6.19 -10.26
N GLU A 140 28.06 -5.23 -9.74
CA GLU A 140 28.16 -4.68 -8.39
C GLU A 140 26.76 -4.55 -7.76
N PRO A 141 26.62 -4.75 -6.44
CA PRO A 141 25.35 -4.57 -5.75
C PRO A 141 24.98 -3.09 -5.62
N ILE A 142 23.69 -2.78 -5.78
CA ILE A 142 23.13 -1.46 -5.49
C ILE A 142 22.84 -1.35 -3.99
N ASP A 143 23.11 -0.18 -3.39
CA ASP A 143 22.78 0.11 -1.98
C ASP A 143 21.29 0.48 -1.82
N ALA A 144 20.45 -0.52 -2.07
CA ALA A 144 19.01 -0.45 -1.90
C ALA A 144 18.45 -1.83 -1.57
N ALA A 145 17.39 -1.86 -0.74
CA ALA A 145 16.66 -3.09 -0.50
C ALA A 145 15.94 -3.52 -1.80
N PRO A 146 16.09 -4.78 -2.24
CA PRO A 146 15.37 -5.28 -3.40
C PRO A 146 13.86 -5.36 -3.09
N LEU A 147 13.05 -5.25 -4.14
CA LEU A 147 11.60 -5.42 -4.00
C LEU A 147 11.26 -6.91 -3.92
N MET A 148 10.26 -7.21 -3.10
CA MET A 148 9.76 -8.57 -2.90
C MET A 148 8.54 -8.82 -3.78
N PRO A 149 8.40 -10.03 -4.37
CA PRO A 149 7.18 -10.41 -5.07
C PRO A 149 6.01 -10.53 -4.10
N ALA A 150 4.83 -10.12 -4.56
CA ALA A 150 3.57 -10.46 -3.91
C ALA A 150 3.04 -11.80 -4.43
N ASP A 151 2.17 -12.43 -3.65
CA ASP A 151 1.32 -13.50 -4.17
C ASP A 151 0.22 -12.90 -5.08
N VAL A 152 0.21 -13.31 -6.34
CA VAL A 152 -0.71 -12.79 -7.38
C VAL A 152 -1.97 -13.64 -7.57
N ILE A 153 -2.19 -14.69 -6.76
CA ILE A 153 -3.34 -15.60 -6.88
C ILE A 153 -4.69 -14.88 -6.66
N ASN A 154 -4.71 -13.77 -5.91
CA ASN A 154 -5.95 -13.09 -5.49
C ASN A 154 -6.05 -11.62 -5.92
N LEU A 155 -5.35 -11.21 -6.98
CA LEU A 155 -5.46 -9.84 -7.48
C LEU A 155 -6.91 -9.52 -7.87
N THR A 156 -7.44 -8.42 -7.34
CA THR A 156 -8.83 -8.03 -7.54
C THR A 156 -8.93 -6.67 -8.24
N GLY A 157 -9.87 -6.56 -9.18
CA GLY A 157 -10.17 -5.26 -9.81
C GLY A 157 -10.57 -4.23 -8.76
N GLY A 158 -10.03 -3.01 -8.88
CA GLY A 158 -10.22 -1.90 -7.95
C GLY A 158 -9.15 -1.77 -6.87
N GLU A 159 -8.23 -2.74 -6.72
CA GLU A 159 -7.10 -2.61 -5.81
C GLU A 159 -6.16 -1.48 -6.26
N ARG A 160 -5.75 -0.64 -5.31
CA ARG A 160 -4.84 0.48 -5.58
C ARG A 160 -3.42 -0.03 -5.82
N VAL A 161 -2.77 0.58 -6.80
CA VAL A 161 -1.43 0.19 -7.27
C VAL A 161 -0.60 1.43 -7.64
N LEU A 162 0.72 1.29 -7.51
CA LEU A 162 1.70 2.28 -7.95
C LEU A 162 2.55 1.71 -9.07
N ALA A 163 2.92 2.55 -10.02
CA ALA A 163 4.02 2.28 -10.93
C ALA A 163 5.10 3.32 -10.71
N ILE A 164 6.36 2.88 -10.70
CA ILE A 164 7.52 3.77 -10.61
C ILE A 164 8.37 3.52 -11.85
N GLY A 165 8.75 4.60 -12.53
CA GLY A 165 9.59 4.51 -13.72
C GLY A 165 10.40 5.78 -13.93
N ASN A 166 11.02 5.90 -15.10
CA ASN A 166 11.87 7.04 -15.44
C ASN A 166 11.41 7.75 -16.72
N PRO A 167 10.18 8.31 -16.75
CA PRO A 167 9.63 8.84 -17.98
C PRO A 167 10.39 10.06 -18.49
N GLU A 168 10.71 10.07 -19.79
CA GLU A 168 11.41 11.18 -20.47
C GLU A 168 12.69 11.65 -19.73
N GLY A 169 13.38 10.74 -19.03
CA GLY A 169 14.58 11.04 -18.24
C GLY A 169 14.32 11.61 -16.83
N LEU A 170 13.07 11.84 -16.45
CA LEU A 170 12.69 12.20 -15.08
C LEU A 170 12.80 10.98 -14.16
N LYS A 171 13.89 10.93 -13.38
CA LYS A 171 14.17 9.80 -12.49
C LYS A 171 13.05 9.59 -11.46
N ASN A 172 12.55 8.35 -11.37
CA ASN A 172 11.59 7.86 -10.37
C ASN A 172 10.24 8.58 -10.38
N SER A 173 9.65 8.83 -11.54
CA SER A 173 8.28 9.35 -11.56
C SER A 173 7.29 8.28 -11.10
N LEU A 174 6.34 8.73 -10.29
CA LEU A 174 5.29 7.91 -9.69
C LEU A 174 3.99 8.10 -10.46
N SER A 175 3.37 6.98 -10.86
CA SER A 175 1.96 6.94 -11.28
C SER A 175 1.17 6.12 -10.26
N ALA A 176 -0.04 6.58 -9.90
CA ALA A 176 -0.93 5.89 -8.97
C ALA A 176 -2.31 5.68 -9.61
N GLY A 177 -2.89 4.50 -9.39
CA GLY A 177 -4.12 4.08 -10.05
C GLY A 177 -4.69 2.83 -9.40
N VAL A 178 -5.48 2.07 -10.16
CA VAL A 178 -6.07 0.81 -9.72
C VAL A 178 -5.84 -0.30 -10.74
N ILE A 179 -5.99 -1.55 -10.29
CA ILE A 179 -6.15 -2.71 -11.17
C ILE A 179 -7.52 -2.58 -11.84
N SER A 180 -7.54 -2.45 -13.16
CA SER A 180 -8.79 -2.44 -13.94
C SER A 180 -9.34 -3.85 -14.14
N GLY A 181 -8.47 -4.86 -14.13
CA GLY A 181 -8.85 -6.27 -14.20
C GLY A 181 -7.67 -7.19 -14.56
N LEU A 182 -7.95 -8.48 -14.65
CA LEU A 182 -7.04 -9.47 -15.23
C LEU A 182 -7.47 -9.71 -16.67
N ALA A 183 -6.69 -9.19 -17.62
CA ALA A 183 -7.02 -9.23 -19.02
C ALA A 183 -6.37 -10.45 -19.69
N ILE A 184 -7.20 -11.37 -20.18
CA ILE A 184 -6.73 -12.39 -21.14
C ILE A 184 -6.68 -11.71 -22.51
N ARG A 185 -5.53 -11.15 -22.88
CA ARG A 185 -5.26 -10.91 -24.30
C ARG A 185 -5.17 -12.30 -24.94
N ARG A 186 -6.12 -12.65 -25.81
CA ARG A 186 -6.21 -13.96 -26.51
C ARG A 186 -4.92 -14.39 -27.23
N SER A 187 -3.98 -13.47 -27.42
CA SER A 187 -2.70 -13.65 -28.10
C SER A 187 -1.47 -13.33 -27.23
N SER A 188 -1.60 -13.08 -25.92
CA SER A 188 -0.44 -12.81 -25.07
C SER A 188 0.27 -14.12 -24.70
N PRO A 189 1.54 -14.32 -25.11
CA PRO A 189 2.26 -15.55 -24.79
C PRO A 189 2.62 -15.70 -23.31
N SER A 190 2.60 -14.59 -22.55
CA SER A 190 2.77 -14.59 -21.09
C SER A 190 1.49 -14.99 -20.34
N GLY A 191 0.36 -15.14 -21.02
CA GLY A 191 -0.92 -15.50 -20.42
C GLY A 191 -1.72 -14.26 -19.98
N PRO A 192 -2.55 -14.36 -18.92
CA PRO A 192 -3.32 -13.23 -18.41
C PRO A 192 -2.40 -12.09 -17.96
N LEU A 193 -2.74 -10.86 -18.34
CA LEU A 193 -2.02 -9.64 -17.96
C LEU A 193 -2.80 -8.88 -16.89
N ILE A 194 -2.10 -8.10 -16.06
CA ILE A 194 -2.76 -7.16 -15.15
C ILE A 194 -3.04 -5.90 -15.95
N SER A 195 -4.31 -5.51 -16.10
CA SER A 195 -4.68 -4.23 -16.70
C SER A 195 -4.86 -3.16 -15.62
N THR A 196 -4.52 -1.93 -15.96
CA THR A 196 -4.57 -0.79 -15.04
C THR A 196 -4.95 0.49 -15.78
N ASP A 197 -5.56 1.42 -15.06
CA ASP A 197 -5.92 2.77 -15.52
C ASP A 197 -4.78 3.77 -15.37
N LEU A 198 -3.61 3.32 -14.88
CA LEU A 198 -2.43 4.15 -14.73
C LEU A 198 -2.08 4.86 -16.04
N SER A 199 -1.96 6.20 -15.97
CA SER A 199 -1.28 6.99 -16.99
C SER A 199 0.20 6.65 -16.93
N LEU A 200 0.63 5.88 -17.91
CA LEU A 200 1.99 5.44 -18.03
C LEU A 200 2.62 6.19 -19.23
N ASP A 201 3.83 6.71 -19.06
CA ASP A 201 4.55 7.47 -20.10
C ASP A 201 5.83 6.76 -20.57
N ARG A 202 6.48 7.28 -21.63
CA ARG A 202 7.72 6.72 -22.20
C ARG A 202 8.78 6.73 -21.12
N GLY A 203 9.25 5.56 -20.67
CA GLY A 203 10.20 5.39 -19.55
C GLY A 203 9.63 4.64 -18.34
N SER A 204 8.33 4.32 -18.31
CA SER A 204 7.74 3.42 -17.31
C SER A 204 7.87 1.93 -17.65
N SER A 205 8.12 1.57 -18.92
CA SER A 205 8.37 0.19 -19.35
C SER A 205 9.48 -0.47 -18.55
N GLY A 206 9.23 -1.68 -18.08
CA GLY A 206 10.14 -2.48 -17.25
C GLY A 206 10.15 -2.10 -15.77
N GLY A 207 9.49 -1.00 -15.38
CA GLY A 207 9.31 -0.62 -13.99
C GLY A 207 8.34 -1.54 -13.24
N PRO A 208 8.37 -1.54 -11.90
CA PRO A 208 7.50 -2.37 -11.09
C PRO A 208 6.08 -1.80 -10.99
N LEU A 209 5.09 -2.68 -10.98
CA LEU A 209 3.73 -2.42 -10.49
C LEU A 209 3.63 -2.92 -9.05
N ILE A 210 3.29 -2.05 -8.11
CA ILE A 210 3.46 -2.23 -6.67
C ILE A 210 2.10 -2.14 -5.96
N ASN A 211 1.85 -3.05 -5.02
CA ASN A 211 0.64 -3.07 -4.20
C ASN A 211 0.75 -2.20 -2.94
N LYS A 212 -0.30 -2.19 -2.11
CA LYS A 212 -0.37 -1.42 -0.85
C LYS A 212 0.69 -1.80 0.21
N ASN A 213 1.32 -2.96 0.08
CA ASN A 213 2.35 -3.44 1.01
C ASN A 213 3.77 -3.11 0.53
N GLY A 214 3.94 -2.46 -0.64
CA GLY A 214 5.25 -2.24 -1.24
C GLY A 214 5.81 -3.46 -1.98
N GLU A 215 4.99 -4.48 -2.22
CA GLU A 215 5.36 -5.70 -2.93
C GLU A 215 5.06 -5.58 -4.43
N VAL A 216 5.88 -6.19 -5.28
CA VAL A 216 5.71 -6.19 -6.73
C VAL A 216 4.67 -7.21 -7.14
N ILE A 217 3.64 -6.78 -7.87
CA ILE A 217 2.63 -7.65 -8.46
C ILE A 217 2.84 -7.86 -9.97
N GLY A 218 3.63 -7.00 -10.62
CA GLY A 218 3.96 -7.18 -12.03
C GLY A 218 5.02 -6.21 -12.57
N VAL A 219 5.37 -6.43 -13.83
CA VAL A 219 6.34 -5.63 -14.61
C VAL A 219 5.60 -4.84 -15.68
N ILE A 220 5.71 -3.52 -15.67
CA ILE A 220 5.03 -2.66 -16.66
C ILE A 220 5.56 -2.97 -18.06
N SER A 221 4.66 -3.22 -19.02
CA SER A 221 5.04 -3.44 -20.41
C SER A 221 4.21 -2.61 -21.37
N LYS A 222 4.89 -1.66 -22.04
CA LYS A 222 4.31 -0.84 -23.12
C LYS A 222 4.01 -1.62 -24.40
N SER A 223 4.78 -2.66 -24.70
CA SER A 223 4.59 -3.45 -25.92
C SER A 223 3.18 -4.08 -25.97
N LEU A 224 2.54 -4.20 -24.81
CA LEU A 224 1.22 -4.82 -24.64
C LEU A 224 0.07 -3.79 -24.54
N TRP A 225 0.36 -2.49 -24.60
CA TRP A 225 -0.63 -1.41 -24.42
C TRP A 225 -1.74 -1.38 -25.46
N ASN A 226 -2.85 -0.76 -25.06
CA ASN A 226 -3.86 -0.24 -25.97
C ASN A 226 -4.16 1.23 -25.62
N LEU A 227 -5.03 1.89 -26.39
CA LEU A 227 -5.31 3.32 -26.24
C LEU A 227 -5.89 3.72 -24.86
N THR A 228 -6.39 2.78 -24.06
CA THR A 228 -7.17 3.07 -22.84
C THR A 228 -6.57 2.49 -21.56
N PHE A 229 -5.77 1.42 -21.64
CA PHE A 229 -5.27 0.69 -20.47
C PHE A 229 -3.78 0.40 -20.58
N GLY A 230 -3.10 0.56 -19.44
CA GLY A 230 -1.77 0.02 -19.22
C GLY A 230 -1.83 -1.47 -18.91
N PHE A 231 -0.77 -2.20 -19.24
CA PHE A 231 -0.62 -3.60 -18.88
C PHE A 231 0.68 -3.86 -18.13
N ALA A 232 0.61 -4.77 -17.16
CA ALA A 232 1.76 -5.36 -16.51
C ALA A 232 1.76 -6.88 -16.68
N ILE A 233 2.95 -7.43 -16.85
CA ILE A 233 3.20 -8.87 -16.85
C ILE A 233 3.20 -9.32 -15.39
N PRO A 234 2.38 -10.30 -14.99
CA PRO A 234 2.35 -10.80 -13.61
C PRO A 234 3.73 -11.22 -13.08
N ILE A 235 4.00 -10.97 -11.80
CA ILE A 235 5.33 -11.20 -11.21
C ILE A 235 5.73 -12.69 -11.17
N ASP A 236 4.76 -13.61 -11.11
CA ASP A 236 4.99 -15.06 -11.16
C ASP A 236 5.66 -15.50 -12.49
N LYS A 237 5.50 -14.73 -13.58
CA LYS A 237 6.21 -14.97 -14.84
C LYS A 237 7.70 -14.71 -14.74
N VAL A 238 8.12 -13.81 -13.85
CA VAL A 238 9.54 -13.57 -13.56
C VAL A 238 10.13 -14.78 -12.86
N ASP A 239 9.44 -15.32 -11.86
CA ASP A 239 9.86 -16.54 -11.17
C ASP A 239 9.91 -17.73 -12.12
N GLN A 240 8.91 -17.86 -13.00
CA GLN A 240 8.87 -18.89 -14.04
C GLN A 240 10.06 -18.76 -14.99
N LEU A 241 10.40 -17.54 -15.45
CA LEU A 241 11.56 -17.30 -16.30
C LEU A 241 12.88 -17.70 -15.61
N ILE A 242 13.04 -17.32 -14.34
CA ILE A 242 14.24 -17.65 -13.55
C ILE A 242 14.34 -19.17 -13.35
N ALA A 243 13.23 -19.86 -13.08
CA ALA A 243 13.19 -21.31 -12.91
C ALA A 243 13.45 -22.08 -14.21
N GLU A 244 12.92 -21.61 -15.34
CA GLU A 244 13.17 -22.20 -16.66
C GLU A 244 14.60 -21.99 -17.17
N GLY A 245 15.31 -20.98 -16.65
CA GLY A 245 16.68 -20.64 -17.06
C GLY A 245 16.75 -20.20 -18.53
N GLY A 246 15.86 -19.29 -18.95
CA GLY A 246 15.75 -18.83 -20.34
C GLY A 246 17.09 -18.45 -20.98
N ALA A 247 17.27 -18.65 -22.29
CA ALA A 247 18.55 -18.35 -22.92
C ALA A 247 18.93 -16.85 -22.78
N PRO A 248 20.21 -16.52 -22.55
CA PRO A 248 20.72 -15.14 -22.54
C PRO A 248 20.93 -14.58 -23.96
#